data_AF-A0A6A5ZU82-F1
#
_entry.id   AF-A0A6A5ZU82-F1
#
_cell.length_a   1.000
_cell.length_b   1.000
_cell.length_c   1.000
_cell.angle_alpha   90.00
_cell.angle_beta   90.00
_cell.angle_gamma   90.00
#
_symmetry.space_group_name_H-M   'P 1'
#
loop_
_entity.id
_entity.type
_entity.pdbx_description
1 polymer ?
#
loop_
_entity_poly.entity_id
_entity_poly.type
_entity_poly.pdbx_seq_one_letter_code
_entity_poly.pdbx_strand_id
1 'polypeptide(L)'
;MDAALSIEEIAALSDPDRALEASARLLADSTSNHSRSSSPFEESLRLKNTLDVFEEQARQKPSWERLSVLVNCEWMLWKLNEGTEIRLNPFLSHWVEAVQRFDGVKLEDGEGGLGGSEIGRVRCEVVKGLLKSGDSNEFARLSPRELHRKFVELKETTPLDTREYIRMLEEEGIYERGEASSEEDPAGEEPVQLPGPSKGKEAVNAPKLNGATKKRWNDALLDRLEIEPDVAITEIVHLPIELASLDFLTTLLEKQTLQRLSTDPSPVITGYVQHALRLAEKMGQPPNPTSPESQYRSEGLPVNGTSHLDDAPNDHGRAAQSRAIKLLLLFIRNLIRKALLPPDALYFEIQEICVRYVWIKEVREFKAFVEGSLGGEGLI
;
A
#
# COMPACT_ATOMS: atom_id res chain seq x y z
N MET A 1 -13.58 -8.59 -16.46
CA MET A 1 -12.82 -9.81 -16.18
C MET A 1 -12.93 -10.03 -14.69
N ASP A 2 -13.44 -11.17 -14.26
CA ASP A 2 -13.45 -11.50 -12.83
C ASP A 2 -12.00 -11.75 -12.40
N ALA A 3 -11.56 -11.00 -11.40
CA ALA A 3 -10.17 -11.02 -10.97
C ALA A 3 -9.83 -12.24 -10.11
N ALA A 4 -10.78 -13.15 -9.86
CA ALA A 4 -10.63 -14.35 -9.03
C ALA A 4 -10.90 -15.63 -9.85
N LEU A 5 -10.68 -16.79 -9.23
CA LEU A 5 -11.09 -18.09 -9.77
C LEU A 5 -12.61 -18.19 -9.83
N SER A 6 -13.11 -18.81 -10.89
CA SER A 6 -14.52 -19.17 -11.07
C SER A 6 -14.95 -20.26 -10.10
N ILE A 7 -16.25 -20.50 -10.02
CA ILE A 7 -16.84 -21.53 -9.14
C ILE A 7 -16.32 -22.93 -9.51
N GLU A 8 -16.19 -23.23 -10.79
CA GLU A 8 -15.69 -24.53 -11.28
C GLU A 8 -14.22 -24.74 -10.91
N GLU A 9 -13.41 -23.71 -11.08
CA GLU A 9 -12.00 -23.68 -10.69
C GLU A 9 -11.85 -23.84 -9.16
N ILE A 10 -12.67 -23.16 -8.37
CA ILE A 10 -12.70 -23.33 -6.91
C ILE A 10 -13.06 -24.78 -6.54
N ALA A 11 -14.07 -25.36 -7.18
CA ALA A 11 -14.46 -26.75 -6.92
C ALA A 11 -13.32 -27.75 -7.22
N ALA A 12 -12.44 -27.45 -8.18
CA ALA A 12 -11.25 -28.26 -8.45
C ALA A 12 -10.22 -28.24 -7.29
N LEU A 13 -10.21 -27.18 -6.47
CA LEU A 13 -9.29 -27.00 -5.34
C LEU A 13 -9.91 -27.32 -3.97
N SER A 14 -11.22 -27.52 -3.88
CA SER A 14 -11.95 -27.67 -2.60
C SER A 14 -11.80 -29.05 -1.93
N ASP A 15 -11.28 -30.06 -2.62
CA ASP A 15 -11.21 -31.45 -2.13
C ASP A 15 -10.08 -31.64 -1.08
N PRO A 16 -10.40 -31.91 0.21
CA PRO A 16 -9.40 -32.00 1.28
C PRO A 16 -8.56 -33.27 1.26
N ASP A 17 -8.98 -34.29 0.51
CA ASP A 17 -8.29 -35.58 0.44
C ASP A 17 -7.45 -35.71 -0.85
N ARG A 18 -7.50 -34.69 -1.72
CA ARG A 18 -6.73 -34.64 -2.97
C ARG A 18 -5.35 -34.01 -2.74
N ALA A 19 -4.32 -34.65 -3.29
CA ALA A 19 -2.96 -34.10 -3.29
C ALA A 19 -2.89 -32.78 -4.08
N LEU A 20 -2.04 -31.84 -3.63
CA LEU A 20 -1.95 -30.51 -4.24
C LEU A 20 -1.66 -30.54 -5.74
N GLU A 21 -0.74 -31.42 -6.18
CA GLU A 21 -0.40 -31.57 -7.60
C GLU A 21 -1.60 -32.07 -8.43
N ALA A 22 -2.42 -32.96 -7.87
CA ALA A 22 -3.60 -33.47 -8.55
C ALA A 22 -4.69 -32.40 -8.67
N SER A 23 -4.88 -31.56 -7.64
CA SER A 23 -5.77 -30.40 -7.69
C SER A 23 -5.33 -29.39 -8.74
N ALA A 24 -4.03 -29.11 -8.82
CA ALA A 24 -3.48 -28.18 -9.80
C ALA A 24 -3.64 -28.66 -11.25
N ARG A 25 -3.48 -29.97 -11.51
CA ARG A 25 -3.77 -30.55 -12.84
C ARG A 25 -5.24 -30.37 -13.23
N LEU A 26 -6.17 -30.59 -12.30
CA LEU A 26 -7.60 -30.39 -12.55
C LEU A 26 -7.96 -28.91 -12.78
N LEU A 27 -7.26 -27.99 -12.10
CA LEU A 27 -7.41 -26.57 -12.37
C LEU A 27 -6.91 -26.22 -13.79
N ALA A 28 -5.75 -26.75 -14.19
CA ALA A 28 -5.18 -26.56 -15.52
C ALA A 28 -6.10 -27.12 -16.63
N ASP A 29 -6.72 -28.28 -16.40
CA ASP A 29 -7.69 -28.86 -17.32
C ASP A 29 -8.96 -27.98 -17.43
N SER A 30 -9.43 -27.43 -16.30
CA SER A 30 -10.62 -26.56 -16.26
C SER A 30 -10.40 -25.22 -16.98
N THR A 31 -9.20 -24.64 -16.84
CA THR A 31 -8.80 -23.39 -17.50
C THR A 31 -8.60 -23.55 -19.00
N SER A 32 -8.09 -24.70 -19.45
CA SER A 32 -7.90 -25.00 -20.88
C SER A 32 -9.20 -24.97 -21.69
N ASN A 33 -10.34 -25.26 -21.04
CA ASN A 33 -11.66 -25.28 -21.67
C ASN A 33 -12.29 -23.88 -21.80
N HIS A 34 -11.87 -22.90 -20.99
CA HIS A 34 -12.58 -21.63 -20.81
C HIS A 34 -11.83 -20.38 -21.34
N SER A 35 -10.50 -20.41 -21.52
CA SER A 35 -9.75 -19.19 -21.80
C SER A 35 -8.64 -19.31 -22.84
N ARG A 36 -8.51 -18.27 -23.66
CA ARG A 36 -7.31 -17.98 -24.48
C ARG A 36 -6.13 -17.76 -23.52
N SER A 37 -5.02 -18.47 -23.75
CA SER A 37 -3.73 -18.40 -23.02
C SER A 37 -3.61 -17.23 -22.02
N SER A 38 -4.02 -17.46 -20.77
CA SER A 38 -3.80 -16.49 -19.69
C SER A 38 -2.30 -16.45 -19.39
N SER A 39 -1.77 -15.26 -19.10
CA SER A 39 -0.36 -15.13 -18.72
C SER A 39 -0.13 -15.71 -17.31
N PRO A 40 1.05 -16.27 -16.99
CA PRO A 40 1.36 -16.75 -15.65
C PRO A 40 1.15 -15.70 -14.54
N PHE A 41 1.36 -14.43 -14.88
CA PHE A 41 1.12 -13.30 -14.00
C PHE A 41 -0.37 -13.10 -13.69
N GLU A 42 -1.22 -13.15 -14.72
CA GLU A 42 -2.67 -13.04 -14.56
C GLU A 42 -3.22 -14.21 -13.74
N GLU A 43 -2.76 -15.44 -13.99
CA GLU A 43 -3.11 -16.62 -13.20
C GLU A 43 -2.68 -16.47 -11.73
N SER A 44 -1.47 -15.97 -11.49
CA SER A 44 -0.98 -15.68 -10.14
C SER A 44 -1.86 -14.65 -9.43
N LEU A 45 -2.28 -13.59 -10.13
CA LEU A 45 -3.17 -12.57 -9.58
C LEU A 45 -4.56 -13.14 -9.24
N ARG A 46 -5.09 -14.03 -10.09
CA ARG A 46 -6.37 -14.72 -9.84
C ARG A 46 -6.29 -15.62 -8.60
N LEU A 47 -5.22 -16.40 -8.47
CA LEU A 47 -4.97 -17.22 -7.28
C LEU A 47 -4.87 -16.36 -6.03
N LYS A 48 -4.12 -15.25 -6.08
CA LYS A 48 -3.98 -14.32 -4.95
C LYS A 48 -5.34 -13.73 -4.54
N ASN A 49 -6.12 -13.24 -5.48
CA ASN A 49 -7.42 -12.64 -5.18
C ASN A 49 -8.39 -13.68 -4.59
N THR A 50 -8.40 -14.92 -5.10
CA THR A 50 -9.17 -16.01 -4.48
C THR A 50 -8.70 -16.29 -3.06
N LEU A 51 -7.38 -16.32 -2.85
CA LEU A 51 -6.79 -16.57 -1.56
C LEU A 51 -7.22 -15.53 -0.52
N ASP A 52 -7.23 -14.24 -0.87
CA ASP A 52 -7.69 -13.17 0.03
C ASP A 52 -9.14 -13.32 0.44
N VAL A 53 -10.01 -13.64 -0.53
CA VAL A 53 -11.44 -13.87 -0.27
C VAL A 53 -11.62 -15.07 0.66
N PHE A 54 -10.93 -16.17 0.39
CA PHE A 54 -11.05 -17.39 1.19
C PHE A 54 -10.42 -17.24 2.58
N GLU A 55 -9.40 -16.40 2.74
CA GLU A 55 -8.82 -16.11 4.05
C GLU A 55 -9.85 -15.41 4.95
N GLU A 56 -10.50 -14.37 4.44
CA GLU A 56 -11.55 -13.66 5.19
C GLU A 56 -12.71 -14.61 5.54
N GLN A 57 -13.15 -15.42 4.59
CA GLN A 57 -14.21 -16.38 4.84
C GLN A 57 -13.82 -17.47 5.84
N ALA A 58 -12.56 -17.92 5.83
CA ALA A 58 -12.06 -18.93 6.77
C ALA A 58 -12.01 -18.39 8.21
N ARG A 59 -11.76 -17.09 8.39
CA ARG A 59 -11.86 -16.45 9.72
C ARG A 59 -13.28 -16.46 10.26
N GLN A 60 -14.27 -16.25 9.40
CA GLN A 60 -15.69 -16.20 9.80
C GLN A 60 -16.32 -17.58 9.95
N LYS A 61 -15.97 -18.52 9.07
CA LYS A 61 -16.52 -19.87 9.04
C LYS A 61 -15.42 -20.85 8.63
N PRO A 62 -14.61 -21.36 9.57
CA PRO A 62 -13.62 -22.38 9.26
C PRO A 62 -14.25 -23.63 8.61
N SER A 63 -13.64 -24.18 7.56
CA SER A 63 -14.07 -25.44 6.93
C SER A 63 -12.93 -26.12 6.17
N TRP A 64 -13.02 -27.43 5.99
CA TRP A 64 -12.05 -28.22 5.21
C TRP A 64 -11.91 -27.70 3.79
N GLU A 65 -13.02 -27.38 3.13
CA GLU A 65 -13.02 -26.77 1.81
C GLU A 65 -12.15 -25.50 1.75
N ARG A 66 -12.28 -24.61 2.74
CA ARG A 66 -11.52 -23.36 2.77
C ARG A 66 -10.03 -23.60 3.01
N LEU A 67 -9.69 -24.54 3.88
CA LEU A 67 -8.31 -24.96 4.05
C LEU A 67 -7.74 -25.47 2.72
N SER A 68 -8.47 -26.36 2.04
CA SER A 68 -8.06 -26.93 0.75
C SER A 68 -7.77 -25.84 -0.28
N VAL A 69 -8.70 -24.90 -0.47
CA VAL A 69 -8.50 -23.79 -1.42
C VAL A 69 -7.28 -22.95 -1.04
N LEU A 70 -7.14 -22.59 0.24
CA LEU A 70 -6.01 -21.78 0.70
C LEU A 70 -4.66 -22.43 0.45
N VAL A 71 -4.46 -23.69 0.84
CA VAL A 71 -3.16 -24.37 0.68
C VAL A 71 -2.84 -24.69 -0.78
N ASN A 72 -3.85 -25.04 -1.58
CA ASN A 72 -3.67 -25.22 -3.02
C ASN A 72 -3.27 -23.89 -3.68
N CYS A 73 -3.93 -22.78 -3.35
CA CYS A 73 -3.55 -21.47 -3.89
C CYS A 73 -2.12 -21.07 -3.50
N GLU A 74 -1.70 -21.25 -2.24
CA GLU A 74 -0.31 -20.95 -1.83
C GLU A 74 0.72 -21.77 -2.63
N TRP A 75 0.48 -23.08 -2.75
CA TRP A 75 1.39 -23.97 -3.48
C TRP A 75 1.45 -23.66 -4.98
N MET A 76 0.30 -23.39 -5.60
CA MET A 76 0.24 -23.02 -7.03
C MET A 76 0.86 -21.65 -7.29
N LEU A 77 0.61 -20.68 -6.41
CA LEU A 77 1.22 -19.35 -6.50
C LEU A 77 2.74 -19.44 -6.44
N TRP A 78 3.28 -20.30 -5.57
CA TRP A 78 4.71 -20.62 -5.58
C TRP A 78 5.14 -21.29 -6.88
N LYS A 79 4.42 -22.32 -7.34
CA LYS A 79 4.80 -23.10 -8.53
C LYS A 79 4.88 -22.27 -9.80
N LEU A 80 3.94 -21.33 -9.98
CA LEU A 80 3.95 -20.39 -11.12
C LEU A 80 5.15 -19.44 -11.10
N ASN A 81 5.76 -19.22 -9.94
CA ASN A 81 6.86 -18.28 -9.73
C ASN A 81 8.16 -18.97 -9.29
N GLU A 82 8.26 -20.30 -9.40
CA GLU A 82 9.41 -21.10 -8.94
C GLU A 82 10.70 -20.77 -9.72
N GLY A 83 10.56 -20.28 -10.96
CA GLY A 83 11.69 -19.82 -11.78
C GLY A 83 12.17 -18.40 -11.46
N THR A 84 11.47 -17.66 -10.60
CA THR A 84 11.81 -16.29 -10.23
C THR A 84 12.66 -16.32 -8.96
N GLU A 85 13.79 -15.61 -8.95
CA GLU A 85 14.60 -15.45 -7.74
C GLU A 85 13.74 -14.90 -6.59
N ILE A 86 13.89 -15.44 -5.39
CA ILE A 86 12.98 -15.13 -4.28
C ILE A 86 12.91 -13.62 -3.96
N ARG A 87 14.03 -12.90 -4.09
CA ARG A 87 14.10 -11.43 -3.92
C ARG A 87 13.21 -10.69 -4.92
N LEU A 88 13.06 -11.21 -6.13
CA LEU A 88 12.28 -10.61 -7.22
C LEU A 88 10.85 -11.17 -7.30
N ASN A 89 10.46 -12.04 -6.37
CA ASN A 89 9.15 -12.67 -6.40
C ASN A 89 8.07 -11.66 -5.98
N PRO A 90 7.06 -11.37 -6.84
CA PRO A 90 6.05 -10.35 -6.54
C PRO A 90 5.14 -10.71 -5.36
N PHE A 91 5.15 -11.96 -4.90
CA PHE A 91 4.34 -12.45 -3.78
C PHE A 91 5.14 -12.67 -2.49
N LEU A 92 6.42 -12.28 -2.46
CA LEU A 92 7.25 -12.43 -1.25
C LEU A 92 6.65 -11.70 -0.04
N SER A 93 6.18 -10.46 -0.21
CA SER A 93 5.55 -9.68 0.86
C SER A 93 4.33 -10.38 1.44
N HIS A 94 3.49 -10.99 0.59
CA HIS A 94 2.34 -11.77 1.01
C HIS A 94 2.74 -12.96 1.89
N TRP A 95 3.76 -13.73 1.49
CA TRP A 95 4.22 -14.87 2.27
C TRP A 95 4.85 -14.47 3.60
N VAL A 96 5.65 -13.41 3.63
CA VAL A 96 6.24 -12.87 4.87
C VAL A 96 5.14 -12.41 5.84
N GLU A 97 4.14 -11.66 5.35
CA GLU A 97 2.99 -11.22 6.16
C GLU A 97 2.16 -12.41 6.68
N ALA A 98 1.95 -13.43 5.85
CA ALA A 98 1.24 -14.63 6.26
C ALA A 98 1.97 -15.34 7.41
N VAL A 99 3.29 -15.48 7.33
CA VAL A 99 4.08 -16.05 8.42
C VAL A 99 3.98 -15.18 9.67
N GLN A 100 4.26 -13.87 9.58
CA GLN A 100 4.20 -12.96 10.73
C GLN A 100 2.83 -12.93 11.44
N ARG A 101 1.74 -13.05 10.68
CA ARG A 101 0.37 -13.03 11.22
C ARG A 101 0.03 -14.28 12.02
N PHE A 102 0.52 -15.44 11.58
CA PHE A 102 0.16 -16.73 12.18
C PHE A 102 1.23 -17.28 13.13
N ASP A 103 2.46 -16.76 13.07
CA ASP A 103 3.51 -17.13 14.00
C ASP A 103 3.17 -16.60 15.40
N GLY A 104 3.02 -17.52 16.37
CA GLY A 104 2.64 -17.20 17.74
C GLY A 104 1.15 -17.29 18.07
N VAL A 105 0.28 -17.62 17.10
CA VAL A 105 -1.13 -17.92 17.40
C VAL A 105 -1.20 -19.21 18.21
N LYS A 106 -1.63 -19.11 19.48
CA LYS A 106 -1.88 -20.28 20.32
C LYS A 106 -3.10 -21.02 19.77
N LEU A 107 -2.97 -22.32 19.55
CA LEU A 107 -4.11 -23.17 19.23
C LEU A 107 -5.01 -23.22 20.48
N GLU A 108 -6.20 -22.63 20.38
CA GLU A 108 -7.26 -22.83 21.36
C GLU A 108 -7.90 -24.20 21.09
N ASP A 109 -8.03 -25.02 22.13
CA ASP A 109 -8.69 -26.33 22.05
C ASP A 109 -10.20 -26.12 21.88
N GLY A 110 -10.65 -26.02 20.63
CA GLY A 110 -12.06 -26.02 20.27
C GLY A 110 -12.62 -27.45 20.21
N GLU A 111 -13.80 -27.69 20.78
CA GLU A 111 -14.45 -29.00 20.72
C GLU A 111 -14.87 -29.36 19.27
N GLY A 112 -14.07 -30.22 18.62
CA GLY A 112 -14.54 -31.17 17.59
C GLY A 112 -14.64 -30.69 16.14
N GLY A 113 -14.07 -29.54 15.76
CA GLY A 113 -14.09 -29.05 14.38
C GLY A 113 -12.79 -28.34 13.97
N LEU A 114 -12.56 -28.24 12.65
CA LEU A 114 -11.42 -27.53 12.09
C LEU A 114 -11.46 -26.06 12.53
N GLY A 115 -10.54 -25.66 13.42
CA GLY A 115 -10.49 -24.31 13.97
C GLY A 115 -9.87 -23.29 13.01
N GLY A 116 -10.21 -22.01 13.14
CA GLY A 116 -9.55 -20.94 12.37
C GLY A 116 -8.04 -20.85 12.65
N SER A 117 -7.64 -21.10 13.90
CA SER A 117 -6.24 -21.20 14.33
C SER A 117 -5.51 -22.38 13.68
N GLU A 118 -6.18 -23.51 13.50
CA GLU A 118 -5.64 -24.68 12.81
C GLU A 118 -5.41 -24.40 11.32
N ILE A 119 -6.36 -23.74 10.65
CA ILE A 119 -6.21 -23.31 9.25
C ILE A 119 -5.00 -22.37 9.12
N GLY A 120 -4.91 -21.36 9.99
CA GLY A 120 -3.79 -20.44 10.03
C GLY A 120 -2.46 -21.15 10.24
N ARG A 121 -2.41 -22.14 11.14
CA ARG A 121 -1.20 -22.94 11.40
C ARG A 121 -0.76 -23.75 10.19
N VAL A 122 -1.68 -24.50 9.56
CA VAL A 122 -1.35 -25.31 8.37
C VAL A 122 -0.82 -24.42 7.26
N ARG A 123 -1.50 -23.30 7.00
CA ARG A 123 -1.07 -22.35 5.97
C ARG A 123 0.30 -21.74 6.28
N CYS A 124 0.54 -21.33 7.53
CA CYS A 124 1.82 -20.80 7.97
C CYS A 124 2.97 -21.79 7.74
N GLU A 125 2.78 -23.06 8.12
CA GLU A 125 3.82 -24.09 7.99
C GLU A 125 4.08 -24.48 6.53
N VAL A 126 3.05 -24.49 5.67
CA VAL A 126 3.24 -24.65 4.22
C VAL A 126 4.08 -23.51 3.66
N VAL A 127 3.75 -22.25 3.98
CA VAL A 127 4.50 -21.08 3.50
C VAL A 127 5.94 -21.10 4.02
N LYS A 128 6.16 -21.44 5.30
CA LYS A 128 7.51 -21.59 5.86
C LYS A 128 8.32 -22.67 5.14
N GLY A 129 7.70 -23.80 4.84
CA GLY A 129 8.33 -24.88 4.09
C GLY A 129 8.74 -24.43 2.69
N LEU A 130 7.83 -23.78 1.95
CA LEU A 130 8.10 -23.26 0.60
C LEU A 130 9.26 -22.25 0.59
N LEU A 131 9.23 -21.27 1.50
CA LEU A 131 10.29 -20.26 1.61
C LEU A 131 11.65 -20.89 1.94
N LYS A 132 11.68 -21.92 2.79
CA LYS A 132 12.91 -22.53 3.28
C LYS A 132 13.54 -23.54 2.31
N SER A 133 12.74 -24.44 1.76
CA SER A 133 13.26 -25.51 0.90
C SER A 133 13.58 -25.00 -0.50
N GLY A 134 12.86 -23.97 -0.95
CA GLY A 134 12.85 -23.56 -2.35
C GLY A 134 12.23 -24.62 -3.29
N ASP A 135 11.77 -25.75 -2.76
CA ASP A 135 11.30 -26.91 -3.51
C ASP A 135 9.82 -27.19 -3.20
N SER A 136 8.98 -26.94 -4.19
CA SER A 136 7.53 -27.19 -4.13
C SER A 136 7.18 -28.68 -4.08
N ASN A 137 8.10 -29.59 -4.44
CA ASN A 137 7.83 -31.02 -4.53
C ASN A 137 7.58 -31.68 -3.17
N GLU A 138 8.03 -31.08 -2.07
CA GLU A 138 7.76 -31.59 -0.72
C GLU A 138 6.24 -31.71 -0.46
N PHE A 139 5.48 -30.72 -0.91
CA PHE A 139 4.04 -30.64 -0.66
C PHE A 139 3.18 -31.21 -1.77
N ALA A 140 3.74 -31.42 -2.96
CA ALA A 140 3.01 -31.82 -4.17
C ALA A 140 2.13 -33.07 -3.96
N ARG A 141 2.61 -34.04 -3.17
CA ARG A 141 1.96 -35.33 -2.92
C ARG A 141 1.07 -35.36 -1.67
N LEU A 142 1.05 -34.29 -0.88
CA LEU A 142 0.27 -34.23 0.35
C LEU A 142 -1.10 -33.62 0.06
N SER A 143 -2.14 -34.14 0.71
CA SER A 143 -3.47 -33.52 0.71
C SER A 143 -3.61 -32.48 1.83
N PRO A 144 -4.58 -31.55 1.74
CA PRO A 144 -4.91 -30.63 2.83
C PRO A 144 -5.13 -31.33 4.19
N ARG A 145 -5.77 -32.51 4.20
CA ARG A 145 -5.95 -33.31 5.41
C ARG A 145 -4.64 -33.87 5.94
N GLU A 146 -3.75 -34.32 5.07
CA GLU A 146 -2.42 -34.79 5.48
C GLU A 146 -1.55 -33.66 6.01
N LEU A 147 -1.63 -32.46 5.42
CA LEU A 147 -0.95 -31.26 5.91
C LEU A 147 -1.49 -30.84 7.29
N HIS A 148 -2.80 -30.90 7.51
CA HIS A 148 -3.40 -30.67 8.82
C HIS A 148 -2.89 -31.68 9.86
N ARG A 149 -2.94 -32.98 9.54
CA ARG A 149 -2.37 -34.02 10.42
C ARG A 149 -0.90 -33.75 10.74
N LYS A 150 -0.09 -33.42 9.72
CA LYS A 150 1.36 -33.14 9.87
C LYS A 150 1.61 -31.96 10.82
N PHE A 151 0.94 -30.84 10.61
CA PHE A 151 1.28 -29.59 11.31
C PHE A 151 0.46 -29.34 12.57
N VAL A 152 -0.75 -29.88 12.68
CA VAL A 152 -1.65 -29.68 13.83
C VAL A 152 -1.61 -30.88 14.76
N GLU A 153 -1.88 -32.09 14.27
CA GLU A 153 -1.93 -33.30 15.11
C GLU A 153 -0.55 -33.76 15.55
N LEU A 154 0.39 -33.89 14.61
CA LEU A 154 1.79 -34.29 14.87
C LEU A 154 2.66 -33.11 15.35
N LYS A 155 2.14 -31.88 15.24
CA LYS A 155 2.80 -30.64 15.67
C LYS A 155 4.19 -30.44 15.05
N GLU A 156 4.40 -30.93 13.83
CA GLU A 156 5.62 -30.62 13.09
C GLU A 156 5.69 -29.11 12.85
N THR A 157 6.90 -28.54 12.99
CA THR A 157 7.15 -27.12 12.76
C THR A 157 8.42 -26.94 11.95
N THR A 158 8.38 -25.93 11.08
CA THR A 158 9.49 -25.54 10.22
C THR A 158 10.13 -24.29 10.82
N PRO A 159 11.37 -24.36 11.34
CA PRO A 159 12.05 -23.15 11.77
C PRO A 159 12.41 -22.33 10.54
N LEU A 160 11.93 -21.08 10.49
CA LEU A 160 12.18 -20.09 9.46
C LEU A 160 12.60 -18.78 10.13
N ASP A 161 13.72 -18.21 9.70
CA ASP A 161 14.08 -16.83 10.06
C ASP A 161 13.45 -15.87 9.04
N THR A 162 12.40 -15.15 9.44
CA THR A 162 11.73 -14.18 8.58
C THR A 162 12.58 -12.94 8.32
N ARG A 163 13.63 -12.69 9.13
CA ARG A 163 14.46 -11.49 9.04
C ARG A 163 15.19 -11.39 7.71
N GLU A 164 15.62 -12.52 7.15
CA GLU A 164 16.27 -12.53 5.84
C GLU A 164 15.35 -12.01 4.73
N TYR A 165 14.11 -12.50 4.69
CA TYR A 165 13.12 -12.08 3.71
C TYR A 165 12.62 -10.65 3.94
N ILE A 166 12.49 -10.23 5.21
CA ILE A 166 12.20 -8.83 5.57
C ILE A 166 13.27 -7.91 5.01
N ARG A 167 14.55 -8.24 5.20
CA ARG A 167 15.67 -7.45 4.64
C ARG A 167 15.59 -7.37 3.12
N MET A 168 15.25 -8.47 2.43
CA MET A 168 15.05 -8.44 0.97
C MET A 168 13.93 -7.46 0.58
N LEU A 169 12.81 -7.46 1.31
CA LEU A 169 11.70 -6.54 1.07
C LEU A 169 12.06 -5.08 1.39
N GLU A 170 12.89 -4.84 2.40
CA GLU A 170 13.41 -3.50 2.72
C GLU A 170 14.34 -2.97 1.63
N GLU A 171 15.22 -3.83 1.09
CA GLU A 171 16.15 -3.47 0.01
C GLU A 171 15.43 -3.14 -1.29
N GLU A 172 14.33 -3.83 -1.60
CA GLU A 172 13.45 -3.55 -2.74
C GLU A 172 12.51 -2.34 -2.50
N GLY A 173 12.57 -1.71 -1.32
CA GLY A 173 11.72 -0.57 -0.95
C GLY A 173 10.24 -0.93 -0.76
N ILE A 174 9.94 -2.22 -0.57
CA ILE A 174 8.59 -2.71 -0.25
C ILE A 174 8.30 -2.51 1.24
N TYR A 175 9.29 -2.79 2.10
CA TYR A 175 9.24 -2.53 3.54
C TYR A 175 10.11 -1.33 3.93
N GLU A 176 9.76 -0.68 5.04
CA GLU A 176 10.59 0.35 5.64
C GLU A 176 11.73 -0.31 6.42
N ARG A 177 12.98 0.13 6.19
CA ARG A 177 14.14 -0.40 6.92
C ARG A 177 13.96 -0.12 8.41
N GLY A 178 13.80 -1.19 9.21
CA GLY A 178 13.69 -1.04 10.65
C GLY A 178 14.93 -0.37 11.22
N GLU A 179 14.78 0.62 12.11
CA GLU A 179 15.86 1.39 12.76
C GLU A 179 16.85 0.51 13.59
N ALA A 180 16.63 -0.81 13.63
CA ALA A 180 17.37 -1.77 14.44
C ALA A 180 18.59 -2.35 13.72
N SER A 181 19.57 -1.49 13.42
CA SER A 181 21.01 -1.79 13.45
C SER A 181 21.79 -0.59 12.91
N SER A 182 21.83 0.49 13.66
CA SER A 182 23.09 1.22 13.78
C SER A 182 24.08 0.25 14.41
N GLU A 183 24.71 -0.59 13.59
CA GLU A 183 25.93 -1.30 13.96
C GLU A 183 26.88 -0.26 14.53
N GLU A 184 27.38 -0.57 15.72
CA GLU A 184 28.31 0.22 16.48
C GLU A 184 29.52 0.55 15.61
N ASP A 185 29.64 1.81 15.17
CA ASP A 185 30.90 2.33 14.67
C ASP A 185 31.93 2.23 15.80
N PRO A 186 33.04 1.50 15.61
CA PRO A 186 34.09 1.43 16.60
C PRO A 186 34.75 2.80 16.73
N ALA A 187 34.70 3.32 17.95
CA ALA A 187 35.39 4.49 18.46
C ALA A 187 36.67 4.88 17.70
N GLY A 188 36.68 6.09 17.14
CA GLY A 188 37.88 6.64 16.51
C GLY A 188 37.75 8.11 16.13
N GLU A 189 38.30 8.96 16.99
CA GLU A 189 38.76 10.33 16.75
C GLU A 189 37.76 11.49 16.92
N GLU A 190 37.96 12.19 18.05
CA GLU A 190 37.44 13.52 18.35
C GLU A 190 37.84 14.56 17.26
N PRO A 191 36.90 15.42 16.83
CA PRO A 191 37.25 16.70 16.27
C PRO A 191 36.85 17.84 17.22
N VAL A 192 37.90 18.43 17.79
CA VAL A 192 38.09 19.84 18.16
C VAL A 192 36.90 20.77 17.91
N GLN A 193 36.37 21.32 19.02
CA GLN A 193 35.45 22.46 19.03
C GLN A 193 36.13 23.73 18.47
N LEU A 194 35.45 24.39 17.53
CA LEU A 194 35.69 25.79 17.17
C LEU A 194 34.38 26.60 17.30
N PRO A 195 34.42 27.88 17.70
CA PRO A 195 33.24 28.65 18.05
C PRO A 195 32.68 29.49 16.87
N GLY A 196 31.36 29.38 16.66
CA GLY A 196 30.48 30.37 15.99
C GLY A 196 30.59 30.52 14.47
N PRO A 197 29.57 31.05 13.75
CA PRO A 197 28.61 32.06 14.21
C PRO A 197 27.12 31.80 13.91
N SER A 198 26.27 32.49 14.66
CA SER A 198 24.85 32.71 14.42
C SER A 198 24.53 33.19 12.99
N LYS A 199 23.49 32.63 12.37
CA LYS A 199 22.52 33.35 11.53
C LYS A 199 21.34 32.44 11.20
N GLY A 200 20.13 32.96 11.45
CA GLY A 200 18.90 32.20 11.57
C GLY A 200 18.33 31.66 10.26
N LYS A 201 17.45 30.67 10.44
CA LYS A 201 16.33 30.40 9.55
C LYS A 201 15.11 30.15 10.43
N GLU A 202 14.15 31.05 10.31
CA GLU A 202 12.81 30.93 10.89
C GLU A 202 12.14 29.69 10.27
N ALA A 203 11.84 28.70 11.11
CA ALA A 203 10.94 27.63 10.75
C ALA A 203 9.51 28.18 10.74
N VAL A 204 8.92 28.26 9.55
CA VAL A 204 7.53 28.67 9.32
C VAL A 204 6.62 27.60 9.91
N ASN A 205 6.21 27.80 11.15
CA ASN A 205 5.10 27.06 11.76
C ASN A 205 3.80 27.43 11.02
N ALA A 206 3.27 26.51 10.22
CA ALA A 206 1.98 26.66 9.56
C ALA A 206 0.84 26.73 10.60
N PRO A 207 0.14 27.88 10.75
CA PRO A 207 -1.00 28.00 11.67
C PRO A 207 -2.27 27.49 11.00
N LYS A 208 -3.13 26.77 11.74
CA LYS A 208 -4.51 26.45 11.31
C LYS A 208 -5.24 27.76 11.00
N LEU A 209 -5.56 27.98 9.72
CA LEU A 209 -5.96 29.28 9.18
C LEU A 209 -7.48 29.56 9.29
N ASN A 210 -7.83 30.66 9.97
CA ASN A 210 -9.18 31.24 9.93
C ASN A 210 -9.47 31.90 8.56
N GLY A 211 -10.75 32.08 8.19
CA GLY A 211 -11.17 32.59 6.87
C GLY A 211 -10.59 33.97 6.47
N ALA A 212 -10.37 34.87 7.43
CA ALA A 212 -9.72 36.16 7.19
C ALA A 212 -8.21 36.01 6.89
N THR A 213 -7.56 35.07 7.57
CA THR A 213 -6.16 34.71 7.32
C THR A 213 -6.03 34.01 5.96
N LYS A 214 -7.04 33.20 5.55
CA LYS A 214 -7.08 32.52 4.24
C LYS A 214 -6.97 33.51 3.06
N LYS A 215 -7.72 34.61 3.13
CA LYS A 215 -7.68 35.64 2.08
C LYS A 215 -6.32 36.32 2.01
N ARG A 216 -5.70 36.59 3.16
CA ARG A 216 -4.44 37.33 3.25
C ARG A 216 -3.24 36.58 2.67
N TRP A 217 -3.14 35.26 2.83
CA TRP A 217 -2.03 34.50 2.23
C TRP A 217 -2.20 34.31 0.72
N ASN A 218 -3.44 34.16 0.23
CA ASN A 218 -3.73 34.10 -1.20
C ASN A 218 -3.27 35.37 -1.90
N ASP A 219 -3.66 36.54 -1.36
CA ASP A 219 -3.31 37.84 -1.93
C ASP A 219 -1.77 38.03 -1.91
N ALA A 220 -1.10 37.69 -0.80
CA ALA A 220 0.36 37.76 -0.70
C ALA A 220 1.10 36.78 -1.65
N LEU A 221 0.52 35.63 -1.96
CA LEU A 221 1.10 34.68 -2.92
C LEU A 221 0.88 35.16 -4.37
N LEU A 222 -0.27 35.79 -4.66
CA LEU A 222 -0.53 36.41 -5.96
C LEU A 222 0.40 37.61 -6.21
N ASP A 223 0.58 38.48 -5.22
CA ASP A 223 1.51 39.61 -5.32
C ASP A 223 2.94 39.12 -5.59
N ARG A 224 3.36 38.04 -4.92
CA ARG A 224 4.69 37.42 -5.16
C ARG A 224 4.79 36.73 -6.50
N LEU A 225 3.71 36.18 -7.03
CA LEU A 225 3.70 35.59 -8.37
C LEU A 225 3.96 36.66 -9.45
N GLU A 226 3.57 37.92 -9.21
CA GLU A 226 3.85 39.05 -10.09
C GLU A 226 5.30 39.57 -9.98
N ILE A 227 5.89 39.53 -8.78
CA ILE A 227 7.22 40.10 -8.50
C ILE A 227 8.35 39.05 -8.67
N GLU A 228 8.15 37.84 -8.15
CA GLU A 228 9.12 36.75 -8.05
C GLU A 228 8.46 35.40 -8.43
N PRO A 229 8.14 35.18 -9.72
CA PRO A 229 7.35 34.03 -10.16
C PRO A 229 7.98 32.68 -9.81
N ASP A 230 9.31 32.54 -9.90
CA ASP A 230 9.99 31.25 -9.61
C ASP A 230 9.86 30.84 -8.14
N VAL A 231 9.95 31.81 -7.23
CA VAL A 231 9.80 31.58 -5.78
C VAL A 231 8.36 31.23 -5.47
N ALA A 232 7.41 32.00 -6.02
CA ALA A 232 5.99 31.75 -5.83
C ALA A 232 5.55 30.39 -6.40
N ILE A 233 6.06 29.99 -7.57
CA ILE A 233 5.81 28.66 -8.16
C ILE A 233 6.30 27.55 -7.22
N THR A 234 7.50 27.72 -6.66
CA THR A 234 8.03 26.76 -5.68
C THR A 234 7.09 26.64 -4.48
N GLU A 235 6.58 27.76 -3.96
CA GLU A 235 5.60 27.72 -2.86
C GLU A 235 4.27 27.08 -3.25
N ILE A 236 3.77 27.36 -4.46
CA ILE A 236 2.54 26.77 -5.00
C ILE A 236 2.64 25.24 -5.06
N VAL A 237 3.78 24.71 -5.51
CA VAL A 237 4.05 23.27 -5.58
C VAL A 237 4.04 22.62 -4.18
N HIS A 238 4.47 23.34 -3.14
CA HIS A 238 4.58 22.83 -1.78
C HIS A 238 3.35 23.09 -0.90
N LEU A 239 2.25 23.59 -1.47
CA LEU A 239 1.01 23.82 -0.73
C LEU A 239 0.49 22.51 -0.08
N PRO A 240 -0.17 22.59 1.09
CA PRO A 240 -0.72 21.41 1.75
C PRO A 240 -1.93 20.82 0.98
N ILE A 241 -2.25 19.55 1.27
CA ILE A 241 -3.40 18.82 0.69
C ILE A 241 -4.68 19.17 1.47
N GLU A 242 -5.05 20.44 1.41
CA GLU A 242 -6.23 20.97 2.09
C GLU A 242 -7.17 21.64 1.09
N LEU A 243 -8.47 21.64 1.37
CA LEU A 243 -9.49 22.28 0.53
C LEU A 243 -9.13 23.73 0.22
N ALA A 244 -8.55 24.46 1.17
CA ALA A 244 -8.14 25.84 0.96
C ALA A 244 -7.11 26.03 -0.15
N SER A 245 -6.09 25.16 -0.20
CA SER A 245 -5.05 25.18 -1.23
C SER A 245 -5.60 24.71 -2.58
N LEU A 246 -6.42 23.66 -2.57
CA LEU A 246 -7.03 23.12 -3.79
C LEU A 246 -8.00 24.12 -4.46
N ASP A 247 -8.78 24.85 -3.65
CA ASP A 247 -9.64 25.94 -4.12
C ASP A 247 -8.81 27.08 -4.75
N PHE A 248 -7.69 27.43 -4.11
CA PHE A 248 -6.78 28.47 -4.60
C PHE A 248 -6.18 28.08 -5.95
N LEU A 249 -5.63 26.86 -6.06
CA LEU A 249 -5.09 26.32 -7.31
C LEU A 249 -6.14 26.30 -8.42
N THR A 250 -7.36 25.83 -8.10
CA THR A 250 -8.48 25.82 -9.05
C THR A 250 -8.81 27.23 -9.51
N THR A 251 -8.89 28.20 -8.60
CA THR A 251 -9.17 29.61 -8.92
C THR A 251 -8.08 30.22 -9.80
N LEU A 252 -6.82 29.88 -9.54
CA LEU A 252 -5.67 30.37 -10.28
C LEU A 252 -5.64 29.83 -11.72
N LEU A 253 -6.07 28.58 -11.93
CA LEU A 253 -6.27 28.01 -13.27
C LEU A 253 -7.50 28.57 -13.99
N GLU A 254 -8.64 28.67 -13.30
CA GLU A 254 -9.89 29.22 -13.87
C GLU A 254 -9.71 30.66 -14.36
N LYS A 255 -8.96 31.48 -13.59
CA LYS A 255 -8.64 32.87 -13.96
C LYS A 255 -7.45 32.99 -14.91
N GLN A 256 -6.90 31.87 -15.36
CA GLN A 256 -5.70 31.80 -16.20
C GLN A 256 -4.56 32.69 -15.70
N THR A 257 -4.38 32.78 -14.38
CA THR A 257 -3.44 33.74 -13.78
C THR A 257 -2.00 33.37 -14.12
N LEU A 258 -1.65 32.08 -14.11
CA LEU A 258 -0.31 31.63 -14.53
C LEU A 258 -0.03 31.98 -15.99
N GLN A 259 -0.97 31.71 -16.90
CA GLN A 259 -0.80 32.02 -18.32
C GLN A 259 -0.67 33.52 -18.56
N ARG A 260 -1.43 34.36 -17.83
CA ARG A 260 -1.31 35.82 -17.90
C ARG A 260 0.07 36.34 -17.46
N LEU A 261 0.74 35.60 -16.58
CA LEU A 261 2.10 35.86 -16.13
C LEU A 261 3.15 35.09 -16.93
N SER A 262 2.77 34.54 -18.09
CA SER A 262 3.65 33.76 -19.00
C SER A 262 4.21 32.47 -18.40
N THR A 263 3.51 31.89 -17.41
CA THR A 263 3.85 30.60 -16.81
C THR A 263 2.91 29.50 -17.33
N ASP A 264 3.48 28.39 -17.80
CA ASP A 264 2.69 27.20 -18.15
C ASP A 264 2.12 26.55 -16.89
N PRO A 265 0.78 26.41 -16.75
CA PRO A 265 0.18 25.76 -15.59
C PRO A 265 0.52 24.28 -15.47
N SER A 266 0.79 23.58 -16.58
CA SER A 266 0.96 22.13 -16.61
C SER A 266 2.09 21.66 -15.67
N PRO A 267 3.34 22.12 -15.81
CA PRO A 267 4.44 21.70 -14.92
C PRO A 267 4.21 22.10 -13.46
N VAL A 268 3.51 23.22 -13.20
CA VAL A 268 3.21 23.67 -11.83
C VAL A 268 2.22 22.73 -11.15
N ILE A 269 1.14 22.37 -11.83
CA ILE A 269 0.12 21.46 -11.29
C ILE A 269 0.67 20.03 -11.18
N THR A 270 1.41 19.56 -12.18
CA THR A 270 2.10 18.25 -12.12
C THR A 270 3.05 18.22 -10.92
N GLY A 271 3.86 19.27 -10.73
CA GLY A 271 4.75 19.39 -9.57
C GLY A 271 4.00 19.35 -8.24
N TYR A 272 2.88 20.08 -8.12
CA TYR A 272 2.01 20.04 -6.94
C TYR A 272 1.47 18.63 -6.67
N VAL A 273 0.94 17.95 -7.70
CA VAL A 273 0.38 16.59 -7.56
C VAL A 273 1.47 15.61 -7.10
N GLN A 274 2.66 15.66 -7.71
CA GLN A 274 3.79 14.83 -7.29
C GLN A 274 4.21 15.09 -5.84
N HIS A 275 4.29 16.36 -5.44
CA HIS A 275 4.58 16.71 -4.04
C HIS A 275 3.49 16.21 -3.08
N ALA A 276 2.21 16.39 -3.45
CA ALA A 276 1.07 15.90 -2.68
C ALA A 276 1.08 14.37 -2.55
N LEU A 277 1.47 13.62 -3.58
CA LEU A 277 1.62 12.16 -3.49
C LEU A 277 2.69 11.76 -2.48
N ARG A 278 3.85 12.43 -2.48
CA ARG A 278 4.91 12.20 -1.48
C ARG A 278 4.43 12.53 -0.06
N LEU A 279 3.62 13.57 0.12
CA LEU A 279 3.03 13.88 1.42
C LEU A 279 2.01 12.82 1.85
N ALA A 280 1.13 12.38 0.95
CA ALA A 280 0.15 11.34 1.24
C ALA A 280 0.81 9.98 1.54
N GLU A 281 1.95 9.70 0.92
CA GLU A 281 2.81 8.57 1.25
C GLU A 281 3.31 8.66 2.70
N LYS A 282 3.93 9.78 3.08
CA LYS A 282 4.40 10.03 4.46
C LYS A 282 3.28 9.95 5.49
N MET A 283 2.07 10.40 5.16
CA MET A 283 0.90 10.25 6.04
C MET A 283 0.53 8.79 6.30
N GLY A 284 0.84 7.87 5.38
CA GLY A 284 0.60 6.44 5.58
C GLY A 284 1.57 5.80 6.57
N GLN A 285 2.71 6.43 6.81
CA GLN A 285 3.79 5.96 7.68
C GLN A 285 3.50 6.35 9.14
N PRO A 286 3.89 5.52 10.12
CA PRO A 286 3.85 5.92 11.52
C PRO A 286 4.74 7.15 11.78
N PRO A 287 4.39 8.04 12.73
CA PRO A 287 5.23 9.19 13.05
C PRO A 287 6.60 8.71 13.51
N ASN A 288 7.64 9.07 12.75
CA ASN A 288 9.00 8.66 13.02
C ASN A 288 9.52 9.37 14.29
N PRO A 289 9.83 8.67 15.40
CA PRO A 289 10.21 9.28 16.68
C PRO A 289 11.57 10.01 16.63
N THR A 290 12.36 9.80 15.58
CA THR A 290 13.70 10.36 15.38
C THR A 290 13.72 11.66 14.57
N SER A 291 12.58 12.13 14.04
CA SER A 291 12.56 13.42 13.33
C SER A 291 12.66 14.58 14.34
N PRO A 292 13.66 15.48 14.25
CA PRO A 292 13.85 16.60 15.17
C PRO A 292 12.67 17.59 15.18
N GLU A 293 11.73 17.49 14.24
CA GLU A 293 10.47 18.25 14.25
C GLU A 293 9.47 17.80 15.34
N SER A 294 9.60 16.58 15.87
CA SER A 294 8.69 16.04 16.90
C SER A 294 9.04 16.53 18.32
N GLN A 295 10.30 16.90 18.57
CA GLN A 295 10.76 17.37 19.89
C GLN A 295 10.32 18.81 20.22
N TYR A 296 9.94 19.62 19.23
CA TYR A 296 9.50 21.00 19.47
C TYR A 296 7.99 21.18 19.70
N ARG A 297 7.18 20.11 19.65
CA ARG A 297 5.73 20.20 19.87
C ARG A 297 5.25 19.81 21.27
N SER A 298 6.14 19.35 22.17
CA SER A 298 5.71 18.83 23.49
C SER A 298 6.56 19.31 24.68
N GLU A 299 6.83 20.60 24.77
CA GLU A 299 7.20 21.23 26.04
C GLU A 299 6.33 22.47 26.28
N GLY A 300 5.16 22.23 26.88
CA GLY A 300 4.20 23.30 27.18
C GLY A 300 3.10 22.86 28.14
N LEU A 301 3.44 22.85 29.44
CA LEU A 301 2.58 22.90 30.63
C LEU A 301 1.91 21.60 31.13
N PRO A 302 2.14 21.21 32.40
CA PRO A 302 1.35 20.18 33.07
C PRO A 302 0.04 20.78 33.56
N VAL A 303 -1.08 20.40 32.94
CA VAL A 303 -2.43 20.67 33.48
C VAL A 303 -3.03 19.34 33.94
N ASN A 304 -3.12 19.20 35.26
CA ASN A 304 -3.95 18.20 35.92
C ASN A 304 -5.42 18.39 35.52
N GLY A 305 -6.06 17.35 34.97
CA GLY A 305 -7.52 17.34 34.82
C GLY A 305 -8.03 16.37 33.77
N THR A 306 -8.39 15.16 34.22
CA THR A 306 -9.60 14.41 33.83
C THR A 306 -10.04 14.41 32.35
N SER A 307 -9.78 13.26 31.69
CA SER A 307 -10.70 12.53 30.80
C SER A 307 -11.44 13.30 29.69
N HIS A 308 -10.84 13.34 28.50
CA HIS A 308 -11.46 13.10 27.18
C HIS A 308 -10.35 13.14 26.11
N LEU A 309 -9.66 12.02 25.89
CA LEU A 309 -8.61 11.86 24.87
C LEU A 309 -9.18 11.09 23.68
N ASP A 310 -9.99 11.76 22.83
CA ASP A 310 -10.58 11.11 21.65
C ASP A 310 -10.74 12.05 20.43
N ASP A 311 -10.00 13.15 20.33
CA ASP A 311 -10.18 14.07 19.18
C ASP A 311 -8.95 14.89 18.75
N ALA A 312 -7.74 14.36 18.96
CA ALA A 312 -6.61 14.81 18.16
C ALA A 312 -6.69 14.11 16.80
N PRO A 313 -6.78 14.82 15.67
CA PRO A 313 -6.81 14.18 14.36
C PRO A 313 -5.51 13.39 14.22
N ASN A 314 -5.63 12.07 14.17
CA ASN A 314 -4.53 11.20 13.77
C ASN A 314 -4.15 11.59 12.35
N ASP A 315 -3.18 12.49 12.22
CA ASP A 315 -2.60 12.99 10.96
C ASP A 315 -1.72 11.92 10.28
N HIS A 316 -1.68 10.71 10.84
CA HIS A 316 -0.89 9.58 10.39
C HIS A 316 -1.74 8.30 10.27
N GLY A 317 -1.22 7.34 9.49
CA GLY A 317 -1.83 6.05 9.21
C GLY A 317 -2.68 6.01 7.94
N ARG A 318 -3.14 4.80 7.58
CA ARG A 318 -3.91 4.52 6.36
C ARG A 318 -5.14 5.41 6.19
N ALA A 319 -5.78 5.83 7.29
CA ALA A 319 -6.95 6.71 7.24
C ALA A 319 -6.60 8.14 6.80
N ALA A 320 -5.50 8.70 7.31
CA ALA A 320 -5.00 10.02 6.92
C ALA A 320 -4.55 10.03 5.45
N GLN A 321 -3.77 9.02 5.06
CA GLN A 321 -3.39 8.79 3.67
C GLN A 321 -4.61 8.66 2.75
N SER A 322 -5.61 7.85 3.13
CA SER A 322 -6.82 7.68 2.34
C SER A 322 -7.58 9.01 2.17
N ARG A 323 -7.68 9.82 3.22
CA ARG A 323 -8.31 11.16 3.15
C ARG A 323 -7.56 12.08 2.18
N ALA A 324 -6.23 12.12 2.26
CA ALA A 324 -5.39 12.93 1.38
C ALA A 324 -5.57 12.53 -0.10
N ILE A 325 -5.53 11.22 -0.40
CA ILE A 325 -5.74 10.71 -1.76
C ILE A 325 -7.14 11.06 -2.26
N LYS A 326 -8.19 10.93 -1.44
CA LYS A 326 -9.55 11.32 -1.84
C LYS A 326 -9.66 12.81 -2.19
N LEU A 327 -9.01 13.70 -1.44
CA LEU A 327 -8.97 15.12 -1.76
C LEU A 327 -8.23 15.38 -3.08
N LEU A 328 -7.11 14.70 -3.31
CA LEU A 328 -6.34 14.81 -4.54
C LEU A 328 -7.15 14.32 -5.76
N LEU A 329 -7.87 13.21 -5.63
CA LEU A 329 -8.77 12.69 -6.67
C LEU A 329 -9.91 13.67 -7.00
N LEU A 330 -10.50 14.31 -5.98
CA LEU A 330 -11.53 15.33 -6.18
C LEU A 330 -10.99 16.52 -6.96
N PHE A 331 -9.78 16.97 -6.62
CA PHE A 331 -9.10 18.04 -7.33
C PHE A 331 -8.83 17.68 -8.80
N ILE A 332 -8.17 16.55 -9.07
CA ILE A 332 -7.86 16.10 -10.43
C ILE A 332 -9.14 15.91 -11.26
N ARG A 333 -10.17 15.29 -10.67
CA ARG A 333 -11.48 15.14 -11.33
C ARG A 333 -12.10 16.49 -11.69
N ASN A 334 -11.97 17.49 -10.82
CA ASN A 334 -12.45 18.85 -11.09
C ASN A 334 -11.65 19.52 -12.23
N LEU A 335 -10.32 19.33 -12.28
CA LEU A 335 -9.48 19.84 -13.37
C LEU A 335 -9.91 19.28 -14.72
N ILE A 336 -10.13 17.96 -14.80
CA ILE A 336 -10.57 17.27 -16.02
C ILE A 336 -11.97 17.74 -16.44
N ARG A 337 -12.94 17.72 -15.52
CA ARG A 337 -14.35 18.08 -15.82
C ARG A 337 -14.51 19.52 -16.30
N LYS A 338 -13.71 20.44 -15.76
CA LYS A 338 -13.73 21.85 -16.13
C LYS A 338 -12.79 22.18 -17.31
N ALA A 339 -12.14 21.17 -17.89
CA ALA A 339 -11.12 21.32 -18.94
C ALA A 339 -10.05 22.37 -18.58
N LEU A 340 -9.68 22.45 -17.29
CA LEU A 340 -8.66 23.40 -16.81
C LEU A 340 -7.24 22.94 -17.14
N LEU A 341 -7.07 21.63 -17.31
CA LEU A 341 -5.82 21.02 -17.72
C LEU A 341 -6.12 19.80 -18.61
N PRO A 342 -5.40 19.60 -19.73
CA PRO A 342 -5.60 18.42 -20.55
C PRO A 342 -5.27 17.15 -19.76
N PRO A 343 -6.07 16.06 -19.91
CA PRO A 343 -5.81 14.80 -19.22
C PRO A 343 -4.40 14.26 -19.45
N ASP A 344 -3.86 14.47 -20.65
CA ASP A 344 -2.52 14.02 -21.05
C ASP A 344 -1.40 14.62 -20.18
N ALA A 345 -1.59 15.85 -19.68
CA ALA A 345 -0.61 16.50 -18.81
C ALA A 345 -0.50 15.85 -17.42
N LEU A 346 -1.51 15.08 -17.00
CA LEU A 346 -1.56 14.36 -15.72
C LEU A 346 -1.56 12.85 -15.91
N TYR A 347 -1.26 12.35 -17.12
CA TYR A 347 -1.39 10.94 -17.45
C TYR A 347 -0.60 10.06 -16.49
N PHE A 348 0.68 10.39 -16.25
CA PHE A 348 1.56 9.58 -15.40
C PHE A 348 1.13 9.62 -13.93
N GLU A 349 0.76 10.79 -13.41
CA GLU A 349 0.28 10.94 -12.04
C GLU A 349 -1.04 10.18 -11.82
N ILE A 350 -1.94 10.20 -12.80
CA ILE A 350 -3.19 9.43 -12.75
C ILE A 350 -2.89 7.92 -12.73
N GLN A 351 -1.97 7.45 -13.58
CA GLN A 351 -1.57 6.04 -13.60
C GLN A 351 -0.93 5.63 -12.27
N GLU A 352 -0.01 6.43 -11.74
CA GLU A 352 0.62 6.20 -10.45
C GLU A 352 -0.44 6.05 -9.34
N ILE A 353 -1.39 6.99 -9.28
CA ILE A 353 -2.48 6.94 -8.28
C ILE A 353 -3.29 5.65 -8.43
N CYS A 354 -3.66 5.31 -9.67
CA CYS A 354 -4.50 4.16 -9.99
C CYS A 354 -3.85 2.81 -9.67
N VAL A 355 -2.52 2.72 -9.79
CA VAL A 355 -1.75 1.50 -9.46
C VAL A 355 -1.48 1.45 -7.96
N ARG A 356 -0.87 2.51 -7.41
CA ARG A 356 -0.32 2.52 -6.05
C ARG A 356 -1.41 2.52 -4.97
N TYR A 357 -2.54 3.18 -5.24
CA TYR A 357 -3.63 3.32 -4.29
C TYR A 357 -4.89 2.54 -4.70
N VAL A 358 -4.74 1.50 -5.52
CA VAL A 358 -5.85 0.69 -6.05
C VAL A 358 -6.75 0.10 -4.95
N TRP A 359 -6.21 -0.10 -3.74
CA TRP A 359 -6.94 -0.61 -2.58
C TRP A 359 -8.04 0.36 -2.10
N ILE A 360 -7.91 1.66 -2.36
CA ILE A 360 -8.91 2.69 -2.05
C ILE A 360 -10.07 2.59 -3.07
N LYS A 361 -11.30 2.44 -2.59
CA LYS A 361 -12.49 2.30 -3.45
C LYS A 361 -12.64 3.47 -4.43
N GLU A 362 -12.45 4.69 -3.95
CA GLU A 362 -12.58 5.93 -4.74
C GLU A 362 -11.55 6.01 -5.87
N VAL A 363 -10.38 5.38 -5.72
CA VAL A 363 -9.36 5.28 -6.79
C VAL A 363 -9.87 4.41 -7.93
N ARG A 364 -10.50 3.27 -7.63
CA ARG A 364 -11.09 2.38 -8.65
C ARG A 364 -12.25 3.05 -9.38
N GLU A 365 -13.11 3.76 -8.65
CA GLU A 365 -14.19 4.57 -9.24
C GLU A 365 -13.63 5.72 -10.10
N PHE A 366 -12.53 6.34 -9.69
CA PHE A 366 -11.84 7.37 -10.47
C PHE A 366 -11.20 6.81 -11.75
N LYS A 367 -10.55 5.64 -11.67
CA LYS A 367 -10.00 4.95 -12.85
C LYS A 367 -11.08 4.71 -13.91
N ALA A 368 -12.23 4.16 -13.51
CA ALA A 368 -13.36 3.96 -14.41
C ALA A 368 -13.89 5.27 -15.02
N PHE A 369 -13.89 6.36 -14.24
CA PHE A 369 -14.25 7.70 -14.74
C PHE A 369 -13.26 8.19 -15.81
N VAL A 370 -11.95 8.04 -15.61
CA VAL A 370 -10.93 8.47 -16.57
C VAL A 370 -11.01 7.64 -17.86
N GLU A 371 -11.12 6.31 -17.73
CA GLU A 371 -11.27 5.40 -18.88
C GLU A 371 -12.56 5.67 -19.68
N GLY A 372 -13.67 5.93 -18.98
CA GLY A 372 -14.93 6.30 -19.61
C GLY A 372 -14.90 7.68 -20.29
N SER A 373 -14.15 8.63 -19.73
CA SER A 373 -14.00 9.97 -20.32
C SER A 373 -13.09 9.95 -21.56
N LEU A 374 -12.06 9.11 -21.58
CA LEU A 374 -11.12 8.99 -22.71
C LEU A 374 -11.67 8.10 -23.84
N GLY A 375 -12.55 7.15 -23.53
CA GLY A 375 -13.17 6.27 -24.52
C GLY A 375 -14.35 6.87 -25.30
N GLY A 376 -14.82 8.08 -24.92
CA GLY A 376 -16.04 8.68 -25.47
C GLY A 376 -15.86 9.66 -26.63
N GLU A 377 -14.65 10.20 -26.86
CA GLU A 377 -14.42 11.30 -27.83
C GLU A 377 -13.77 10.85 -29.16
N GLY A 378 -13.89 9.57 -29.52
CA GLY A 378 -13.41 9.02 -30.79
C GLY A 378 -14.46 8.88 -31.91
N LEU A 379 -15.66 9.45 -31.74
CA LEU A 379 -16.79 9.24 -32.65
C LEU A 379 -17.63 10.52 -32.85
N ILE A 380 -17.02 11.65 -33.23
CA ILE A 380 -17.65 12.69 -34.08
C ILE A 380 -16.61 13.30 -35.01
#